data_AF-A0A963XBM8-F1
#
_entry.id   AF-A0A963XBM8-F1
#
_cell.length_a   1.000
_cell.length_b   1.000
_cell.length_c   1.000
_cell.angle_alpha   90.00
_cell.angle_beta   90.00
_cell.angle_gamma   90.00
#
_symmetry.space_group_name_H-M   'P 1'
#
loop_
_entity.id
_entity.type
_entity.pdbx_description
1 polymer ?
#
loop_
_entity_poly.entity_id
_entity_poly.type
_entity_poly.pdbx_seq_one_letter_code
_entity_poly.pdbx_strand_id
1 'polypeptide(L)' 'ADFTAALLQAEGVALVPGRAFGLPGHFRLSYAYSRASLTEACARIARFCQSLA' A
#
# COMPACT_ATOMS: atom_id res chain seq x y z
N ALA A 1 -8.12 4.02 -11.54
CA ALA A 1 -8.09 3.03 -10.45
C ALA A 1 -7.66 3.72 -9.17
N ASP A 2 -8.24 3.40 -8.01
CA ASP A 2 -7.80 3.99 -6.73
C ASP A 2 -6.36 3.56 -6.39
N PHE A 3 -5.61 4.40 -5.66
CA PHE A 3 -4.19 4.21 -5.31
C PHE A 3 -3.85 2.77 -4.87
N THR A 4 -4.65 2.17 -3.98
CA THR A 4 -4.44 0.81 -3.47
C THR A 4 -4.55 -0.27 -4.55
N ALA A 5 -5.45 -0.09 -5.53
CA ALA A 5 -5.57 -1.00 -6.67
C ALA A 5 -4.38 -0.84 -7.62
N ALA A 6 -3.94 0.39 -7.89
CA ALA A 6 -2.78 0.65 -8.74
C ALA A 6 -1.49 0.08 -8.13
N LEU A 7 -1.27 0.29 -6.83
CA LEU A 7 -0.15 -0.26 -6.09
C LEU A 7 -0.15 -1.81 -6.11
N LEU A 8 -1.31 -2.44 -5.95
CA LEU A 8 -1.43 -3.90 -6.03
C LEU A 8 -1.02 -4.42 -7.41
N GLN A 9 -1.46 -3.75 -8.48
CA GLN A 9 -1.12 -4.16 -9.85
C GLN A 9 0.37 -3.95 -10.17
N ALA A 10 0.96 -2.84 -9.71
CA ALA A 10 2.34 -2.49 -10.03
C ALA A 10 3.38 -3.24 -9.17
N GLU A 11 3.16 -3.35 -7.85
CA GLU A 11 4.16 -3.86 -6.92
C GLU A 11 3.72 -5.13 -6.16
N GLY A 12 2.48 -5.60 -6.38
CA GLY A 12 1.95 -6.77 -5.68
C GLY A 12 1.66 -6.53 -4.19
N VAL A 13 1.46 -5.27 -3.77
CA VAL A 13 1.16 -4.92 -2.37
C VAL A 13 -0.34 -4.66 -2.19
N ALA A 14 -1.01 -5.54 -1.45
CA ALA A 14 -2.42 -5.39 -1.12
C ALA A 14 -2.61 -4.53 0.14
N LEU A 15 -3.40 -3.46 0.03
CA LEU A 15 -3.79 -2.60 1.14
C LEU A 15 -5.31 -2.35 1.11
N VAL A 16 -5.89 -2.04 2.26
CA VAL A 16 -7.32 -1.71 2.34
C VAL A 16 -7.49 -0.19 2.23
N PRO A 17 -8.30 0.31 1.28
CA PRO A 17 -8.52 1.74 1.14
C PRO A 17 -9.29 2.31 2.34
N GLY A 18 -8.90 3.49 2.80
CA GLY A 18 -9.43 4.14 3.99
C GLY A 18 -10.92 4.52 3.89
N ARG A 19 -11.46 4.63 2.67
CA ARG A 19 -12.91 4.79 2.43
C ARG A 19 -13.75 3.68 3.07
N ALA A 20 -13.20 2.47 3.21
CA ALA A 20 -13.87 1.36 3.93
C ALA A 20 -14.02 1.61 5.44
N PHE A 21 -13.32 2.62 5.98
CA PHE A 21 -13.31 3.01 7.38
C PHE A 21 -13.77 4.48 7.59
N GLY A 22 -14.35 5.12 6.56
CA GLY A 22 -14.76 6.53 6.65
C GLY A 22 -13.61 7.56 6.60
N LEU A 23 -12.41 7.14 6.20
CA LEU A 23 -11.20 7.99 6.13
C LEU A 23 -10.68 8.08 4.67
N PRO A 24 -11.31 8.89 3.80
CA PRO A 24 -10.83 9.08 2.43
C PRO A 24 -9.40 9.67 2.42
N GLY A 25 -8.64 9.37 1.36
CA GLY A 25 -7.23 9.78 1.24
C GLY A 25 -6.24 8.94 2.05
N HIS A 26 -6.72 8.00 2.88
CA HIS A 26 -5.88 7.10 3.69
C HIS A 26 -5.99 5.65 3.21
N PHE A 27 -5.15 4.77 3.75
CA PHE A 27 -5.26 3.32 3.63
C PHE A 27 -4.82 2.64 4.94
N ARG A 28 -5.25 1.40 5.16
CA ARG A 28 -4.88 0.60 6.32
C ARG A 28 -3.80 -0.41 5.94
N LEU A 29 -2.71 -0.41 6.69
CA LEU A 29 -1.63 -1.39 6.62
C LEU A 29 -1.69 -2.33 7.83
N SER A 30 -1.67 -3.64 7.61
CA SER A 30 -1.51 -4.63 8.67
C SER A 30 -0.02 -4.82 8.97
N TYR A 31 0.37 -4.67 10.23
CA TYR A 31 1.75 -4.91 10.69
C TYR A 31 1.90 -6.21 11.49
N ALA A 32 0.85 -7.02 11.58
CA ALA A 32 0.87 -8.33 12.23
C ALA A 32 1.46 -9.40 11.29
N TYR A 33 2.73 -9.21 10.89
CA TYR A 33 3.44 -10.06 9.95
C TYR A 33 4.95 -10.02 10.19
N SER A 34 5.74 -10.77 9.42
CA SER A 34 7.20 -10.80 9.63
C SER A 34 7.85 -9.45 9.32
N ARG A 35 8.90 -9.07 10.08
CA ARG A 35 9.64 -7.81 9.84
C ARG A 35 10.19 -7.74 8.43
N ALA A 36 10.75 -8.84 7.92
CA ALA A 36 11.33 -8.89 6.58
C ALA A 36 10.29 -8.57 5.51
N SER A 37 9.09 -9.17 5.61
CA SER A 37 7.99 -8.92 4.69
C SER A 37 7.46 -7.48 4.80
N LEU A 38 7.39 -6.91 6.01
CA LEU A 38 6.98 -5.52 6.20
C LEU A 38 8.00 -4.54 5.60
N THR A 39 9.29 -4.78 5.79
CA THR A 39 10.35 -3.97 5.18
C THR A 39 10.26 -3.99 3.66
N GLU A 40 10.09 -5.17 3.06
CA GLU A 40 9.93 -5.31 1.60
C GLU A 40 8.65 -4.61 1.09
N ALA A 41 7.53 -4.74 1.81
CA ALA A 41 6.28 -4.06 1.46
C ALA A 41 6.44 -2.53 1.51
N CYS A 42 7.12 -1.99 2.53
CA CYS A 42 7.42 -0.56 2.62
C CYS A 42 8.33 -0.09 1.47
N ALA A 43 9.34 -0.87 1.08
CA ALA A 43 10.22 -0.55 -0.04
C ALA A 43 9.45 -0.50 -1.37
N ARG A 44 8.55 -1.46 -1.61
CA ARG A 44 7.63 -1.48 -2.76
C ARG A 44 6.71 -0.26 -2.79
N ILE A 45 6.10 0.10 -1.67
CA ILE A 45 5.26 1.30 -1.56
C ILE A 45 6.07 2.54 -1.92
N ALA A 46 7.30 2.67 -1.40
CA ALA A 46 8.18 3.80 -1.71
C ALA A 46 8.53 3.88 -3.20
N ARG A 47 8.87 2.75 -3.85
CA ARG A 47 9.13 2.70 -5.30
C ARG A 47 7.93 3.13 -6.12
N PHE A 48 6.73 2.65 -5.78
CA PHE A 48 5.51 3.07 -6.46
C PHE A 48 5.26 4.57 -6.30
N CYS A 49 5.44 5.14 -5.10
CA CYS A 49 5.30 6.58 -4.91
C CYS A 49 6.31 7.38 -5.73
N GLN A 50 7.53 6.88 -5.90
CA GLN A 50 8.56 7.53 -6.73
C GLN A 50 8.23 7.48 -8.22
N SER A 51 7.47 6.48 -8.70
CA SER A 51 7.05 6.40 -10.11
C SER A 51 5.86 7.29 -10.46
N LEU A 52 5.22 7.91 -9.46
CA LEU A 52 4.13 8.87 -9.63
C LEU A 52 4.61 10.32 -9.78
N ALA A 53 5.91 10.57 -9.58
CA ALA A 53 6.57 11.87 -9.77
C ALA A 53 7.08 12.01 -11.20
#